data_AF-B8CFI5-F1
#
_entry.id   AF-B8CFI5-F1
#
_cell.length_a   1.000
_cell.length_b   1.000
_cell.length_c   1.000
_cell.angle_alpha   90.00
_cell.angle_beta   90.00
_cell.angle_gamma   90.00
#
_symmetry.space_group_name_H-M   'P 1'
#
loop_
_entity.id
_entity.type
_entity.pdbx_description
1 polymer ?
#
loop_
_entity_poly.entity_id
_entity_poly.type
_entity_poly.pdbx_seq_one_letter_code
_entity_poly.pdbx_strand_id
1 'polypeptide(L)'
;MMQRLTLLLAAIRATTIINGSINNNFVNAHQPTDEPTTIRLAQQTLNELFLTSQNTRLQAARIAEEAAKADKDSTAAVDTDTDVTKADDENNNDPPNDPSNQHQQQILAASSDPNLHYDGSELIQWINENGGFIHPNVKIGLDPTGNYRGVFVKTVEEMEEESGRVGGIEEEDIICRIPWELLIKPKNYAWKRYWSCDAIRELHHQFLLGDESKHAPYINYLLNQPKGRIISEWTPAGKEFLYKMLDKEVDEEGWVEGGLPPKFMKGFEDVWMDGCGGEDTELARAAFYQFTSRDEDTLMVPFYDMCNHSNDPKKLNTINSKPRRPGKPFVLRATRDINPGEQIFISYTRCNRCWHDIKYKDCTTWSYYSTSDVFDIFGFVEDFPQTWSFPVDTEDYGDEEWDEVLFCLDHDEETGTLLVTFGDNYSEDSEDWVPTSGGLRFLQDQLLRLKDVEVKMKNDEKLMASMPNYEWEMSWRYHEALMTAISAAILAADIEKPENIVEISGMEENRSEDESSDDEEDSSDDSSDDEDKSHRGRSGSDEL
;
A
#
# COMPACT_ATOMS: atom_id res chain seq x y z
N MET A 1 -20.10 -9.24 -28.52
CA MET A 1 -19.02 -8.60 -27.76
C MET A 1 -17.94 -9.61 -27.41
N MET A 2 -18.26 -10.70 -26.71
CA MET A 2 -17.31 -11.79 -26.40
C MET A 2 -16.54 -12.34 -27.63
N GLN A 3 -17.22 -12.70 -28.74
CA GLN A 3 -16.51 -13.21 -29.94
C GLN A 3 -15.45 -12.26 -30.54
N ARG A 4 -15.59 -10.94 -30.36
CA ARG A 4 -14.59 -9.97 -30.86
C ARG A 4 -13.42 -9.81 -29.88
N LEU A 5 -13.67 -9.98 -28.59
CA LEU A 5 -12.64 -10.03 -27.54
C LEU A 5 -11.77 -11.29 -27.72
N THR A 6 -12.39 -12.45 -27.99
CA THR A 6 -11.68 -13.73 -28.25
C THR A 6 -10.76 -13.65 -29.47
N LEU A 7 -11.19 -13.01 -30.57
CA LEU A 7 -10.38 -12.83 -31.78
C LEU A 7 -9.19 -11.86 -31.57
N LEU A 8 -9.35 -10.86 -30.71
CA LEU A 8 -8.29 -9.90 -30.38
C LEU A 8 -7.23 -10.53 -29.46
N LEU A 9 -7.66 -11.31 -28.46
CA LEU A 9 -6.77 -12.05 -27.57
C LEU A 9 -5.98 -13.14 -28.32
N ALA A 10 -6.58 -13.78 -29.32
CA ALA A 10 -5.87 -14.70 -30.22
C ALA A 10 -4.78 -13.99 -31.04
N ALA A 11 -4.98 -12.74 -31.44
CA ALA A 11 -3.98 -11.93 -32.15
C ALA A 11 -2.83 -11.48 -31.22
N ILE A 12 -3.13 -11.16 -29.95
CA ILE A 12 -2.14 -10.86 -28.90
C ILE A 12 -1.24 -12.08 -28.63
N ARG A 13 -1.84 -13.27 -28.50
CA ARG A 13 -1.09 -14.55 -28.35
C ARG A 13 -0.18 -14.83 -29.55
N ALA A 14 -0.64 -14.58 -30.77
CA ALA A 14 0.17 -14.79 -31.97
C ALA A 14 1.37 -13.83 -32.07
N THR A 15 1.23 -12.58 -31.61
CA THR A 15 2.28 -11.56 -31.69
C THR A 15 3.38 -11.80 -30.64
N THR A 16 3.01 -12.31 -29.46
CA THR A 16 3.95 -12.64 -28.39
C THR A 16 4.87 -13.83 -28.76
N ILE A 17 4.33 -14.83 -29.47
CA ILE A 17 5.10 -15.99 -29.96
C ILE A 17 6.13 -15.60 -31.05
N ILE A 18 5.81 -14.60 -31.89
CA ILE A 18 6.68 -14.19 -33.00
C ILE A 18 7.89 -13.38 -32.53
N ASN A 19 7.73 -12.55 -31.50
CA ASN A 19 8.81 -11.70 -30.99
C ASN A 19 9.84 -12.43 -30.11
N GLY A 20 9.48 -13.60 -29.55
CA GLY A 20 10.42 -14.44 -28.78
C GLY A 20 11.52 -15.14 -29.61
N SER A 21 11.52 -14.99 -30.94
CA SER A 21 12.47 -15.70 -31.82
C SER A 21 13.57 -14.82 -32.44
N ILE A 22 13.65 -13.53 -32.12
CA ILE A 22 14.64 -12.62 -32.72
C ILE A 22 15.24 -11.70 -31.65
N ASN A 23 16.31 -12.14 -30.98
CA ASN A 23 17.54 -11.35 -30.78
C ASN A 23 18.50 -12.05 -29.80
N ASN A 24 19.70 -12.37 -30.27
CA ASN A 24 20.87 -12.66 -29.44
C ASN A 24 22.05 -11.83 -29.99
N ASN A 25 22.81 -11.23 -29.06
CA ASN A 25 24.07 -10.46 -29.19
C ASN A 25 23.95 -8.93 -29.09
N PHE A 26 24.23 -8.35 -27.91
CA PHE A 26 25.47 -7.63 -27.58
C PHE A 26 25.40 -6.99 -26.18
N VAL A 27 26.54 -6.92 -25.48
CA VAL A 27 26.74 -6.38 -24.13
C VAL A 27 27.48 -5.03 -24.20
N ASN A 28 26.94 -3.96 -23.57
CA ASN A 28 27.59 -3.04 -22.60
C ASN A 28 26.99 -1.62 -22.53
N ALA A 29 27.08 -1.08 -21.29
CA ALA A 29 26.95 0.32 -20.81
C ALA A 29 25.56 0.77 -20.29
N HIS A 30 25.51 0.98 -18.96
CA HIS A 30 24.40 1.57 -18.21
C HIS A 30 24.08 3.00 -18.68
N GLN A 31 22.94 3.13 -19.35
CA GLN A 31 22.12 4.34 -19.38
C GLN A 31 20.87 4.09 -18.49
N PRO A 32 20.20 5.14 -17.98
CA PRO A 32 18.94 4.96 -17.27
C PRO A 32 17.99 4.17 -18.17
N THR A 33 17.55 3.03 -17.67
CA THR A 33 16.81 2.03 -18.45
C THR A 33 15.54 2.65 -19.01
N ASP A 34 15.39 2.59 -20.32
CA ASP A 34 14.10 2.75 -21.00
C ASP A 34 13.05 1.92 -20.25
N GLU A 35 11.87 2.50 -20.06
CA GLU A 35 10.69 1.89 -19.46
C GLU A 35 10.53 0.43 -19.95
N PRO A 36 10.38 -0.57 -19.06
CA PRO A 36 10.33 -1.98 -19.44
C PRO A 36 9.32 -2.22 -20.56
N THR A 37 9.76 -2.86 -21.64
CA THR A 37 8.97 -3.15 -22.85
C THR A 37 7.59 -3.77 -22.53
N THR A 38 7.47 -4.47 -21.42
CA THR A 38 6.22 -5.07 -20.91
C THR A 38 5.22 -4.03 -20.38
N ILE A 39 5.66 -2.99 -19.67
CA ILE A 39 4.79 -1.87 -19.26
C ILE A 39 4.26 -1.18 -20.51
N ARG A 40 5.13 -0.95 -21.50
CA ARG A 40 4.71 -0.41 -22.80
C ARG A 40 3.74 -1.32 -23.54
N LEU A 41 3.92 -2.64 -23.48
CA LEU A 41 3.05 -3.61 -24.15
C LEU A 41 1.70 -3.75 -23.43
N ALA A 42 1.70 -3.74 -22.10
CA ALA A 42 0.49 -3.70 -21.28
C ALA A 42 -0.28 -2.41 -21.54
N GLN A 43 0.39 -1.24 -21.54
CA GLN A 43 -0.20 0.05 -21.91
C GLN A 43 -0.69 0.07 -23.37
N GLN A 44 0.05 -0.51 -24.32
CA GLN A 44 -0.40 -0.63 -25.72
C GLN A 44 -1.66 -1.50 -25.83
N THR A 45 -1.67 -2.65 -25.16
CA THR A 45 -2.84 -3.54 -25.10
C THR A 45 -4.02 -2.84 -24.43
N LEU A 46 -3.76 -2.09 -23.35
CA LEU A 46 -4.75 -1.25 -22.69
C LEU A 46 -5.30 -0.16 -23.61
N ASN A 47 -4.44 0.47 -24.41
CA ASN A 47 -4.82 1.51 -25.36
C ASN A 47 -5.68 0.94 -26.48
N GLU A 48 -5.36 -0.26 -26.97
CA GLU A 48 -6.18 -0.98 -27.94
C GLU A 48 -7.55 -1.40 -27.38
N LEU A 49 -7.58 -1.92 -26.15
CA LEU A 49 -8.82 -2.24 -25.44
C LEU A 49 -9.67 -0.98 -25.20
N PHE A 50 -9.04 0.14 -24.84
CA PHE A 50 -9.72 1.42 -24.63
C PHE A 50 -10.31 1.98 -25.92
N LEU A 51 -9.56 1.98 -27.02
CA LEU A 51 -10.05 2.40 -28.34
C LEU A 51 -11.24 1.52 -28.78
N THR A 52 -11.18 0.23 -28.50
CA THR A 52 -12.26 -0.72 -28.81
C THR A 52 -13.52 -0.45 -27.96
N SER A 53 -13.35 -0.16 -26.67
CA SER A 53 -14.44 0.20 -25.75
C SER A 53 -15.10 1.53 -26.12
N GLN A 54 -14.31 2.59 -26.37
CA GLN A 54 -14.80 3.89 -26.82
C GLN A 54 -15.58 3.79 -28.12
N ASN A 55 -15.07 3.05 -29.10
CA ASN A 55 -15.79 2.80 -30.35
C ASN A 55 -17.12 2.08 -30.13
N THR A 56 -17.17 1.15 -29.17
CA THR A 56 -18.39 0.42 -28.82
C THR A 56 -19.40 1.33 -28.11
N ARG A 57 -18.97 2.19 -27.19
CA ARG A 57 -19.81 3.21 -26.54
C ARG A 57 -20.35 4.24 -27.52
N LEU A 58 -19.51 4.74 -28.43
CA LEU A 58 -19.92 5.63 -29.53
C LEU A 58 -20.95 4.97 -30.44
N GLN A 59 -20.78 3.68 -30.74
CA GLN A 59 -21.74 2.92 -31.53
C GLN A 59 -23.08 2.73 -30.79
N ALA A 60 -23.05 2.41 -29.50
CA ALA A 60 -24.25 2.30 -28.67
C ALA A 60 -24.98 3.65 -28.53
N ALA A 61 -24.26 4.74 -28.34
CA ALA A 61 -24.83 6.09 -28.27
C ALA A 61 -25.49 6.49 -29.61
N ARG A 62 -24.89 6.15 -30.75
CA ARG A 62 -25.51 6.36 -32.07
C ARG A 62 -26.80 5.55 -32.23
N ILE A 63 -26.81 4.29 -31.80
CA ILE A 63 -28.01 3.44 -31.84
C ILE A 63 -29.11 4.03 -30.94
N ALA A 64 -28.76 4.51 -29.75
CA ALA A 64 -29.70 5.16 -28.84
C ALA A 64 -30.23 6.48 -29.41
N GLU A 65 -29.39 7.29 -30.04
CA GLU A 65 -29.80 8.53 -30.71
C GLU A 65 -30.71 8.25 -31.92
N GLU A 66 -30.43 7.21 -32.70
CA GLU A 66 -31.30 6.75 -33.80
C GLU A 66 -32.64 6.23 -33.28
N ALA A 67 -32.65 5.48 -32.18
CA ALA A 67 -33.88 5.04 -31.51
C ALA A 67 -34.69 6.21 -30.96
N ALA A 68 -34.05 7.21 -30.34
CA ALA A 68 -34.70 8.41 -29.83
C ALA A 68 -35.24 9.31 -30.96
N LYS A 69 -34.57 9.34 -32.13
CA LYS A 69 -35.08 10.02 -33.33
C LYS A 69 -36.27 9.28 -33.93
N ALA A 70 -36.27 7.95 -33.93
CA ALA A 70 -37.40 7.15 -34.37
C ALA A 70 -38.65 7.35 -33.48
N ASP A 71 -38.45 7.63 -32.19
CA ASP A 71 -39.54 7.87 -31.24
C ASP A 71 -40.11 9.31 -31.34
N LYS A 72 -39.26 10.29 -31.68
CA LYS A 72 -39.65 11.70 -31.90
C LYS A 72 -40.47 11.95 -33.17
N ASP A 73 -40.48 11.02 -34.13
CA ASP A 73 -41.39 11.09 -35.28
C ASP A 73 -42.85 10.69 -34.93
N SER A 74 -43.14 10.31 -33.68
CA SER A 74 -44.49 9.93 -33.24
C SER A 74 -45.28 11.00 -32.46
N THR A 75 -44.67 12.12 -32.08
CA THR A 75 -45.33 13.14 -31.25
C THR A 75 -44.97 14.57 -31.68
N ALA A 76 -45.80 15.13 -32.56
CA ALA A 76 -45.80 16.56 -32.86
C ALA A 76 -46.89 17.29 -32.04
N ALA A 77 -46.50 18.45 -31.51
CA ALA A 77 -47.27 19.54 -30.89
C ALA A 77 -47.32 19.56 -29.35
N VAL A 78 -46.69 20.56 -28.72
CA VAL A 78 -47.31 21.84 -28.30
C VAL A 78 -46.21 22.78 -27.77
N ASP A 79 -46.50 24.06 -27.87
CA ASP A 79 -45.65 25.24 -27.91
C ASP A 79 -45.51 25.96 -26.54
N THR A 80 -44.55 26.88 -26.50
CA THR A 80 -44.44 28.12 -25.69
C THR A 80 -43.81 28.17 -24.27
N ASP A 81 -42.76 28.99 -24.23
CA ASP A 81 -42.54 30.21 -23.42
C ASP A 81 -41.70 30.25 -22.12
N THR A 82 -40.65 31.09 -22.20
CA THR A 82 -40.01 31.98 -21.19
C THR A 82 -39.50 31.35 -19.87
N ASP A 83 -38.32 31.71 -19.33
CA ASP A 83 -37.95 33.07 -18.91
C ASP A 83 -36.45 33.16 -18.58
N VAL A 84 -35.92 34.37 -18.69
CA VAL A 84 -34.52 34.77 -18.49
C VAL A 84 -34.38 35.33 -17.09
N THR A 85 -33.48 34.77 -16.26
CA THR A 85 -32.96 35.49 -15.09
C THR A 85 -31.44 35.42 -15.04
N LYS A 86 -30.85 36.60 -15.16
CA LYS A 86 -29.48 36.96 -14.80
C LYS A 86 -29.35 36.92 -13.27
N ALA A 87 -28.21 36.48 -12.78
CA ALA A 87 -27.75 36.72 -11.41
C ALA A 87 -26.29 37.16 -11.45
N ASP A 88 -25.98 38.06 -10.53
CA ASP A 88 -24.92 39.04 -10.54
C ASP A 88 -23.55 38.50 -10.09
N ASP A 89 -22.49 38.95 -10.78
CA ASP A 89 -21.08 38.80 -10.41
C ASP A 89 -20.72 39.78 -9.27
N GLU A 90 -20.29 39.27 -8.12
CA GLU A 90 -19.66 40.06 -7.06
C GLU A 90 -18.12 40.03 -7.17
N ASN A 91 -17.56 41.24 -7.29
CA ASN A 91 -16.14 41.59 -7.29
C ASN A 91 -15.44 41.24 -5.96
N ASN A 92 -14.46 40.34 -5.99
CA ASN A 92 -13.39 40.28 -4.97
C ASN A 92 -12.05 40.64 -5.62
N ASN A 93 -11.55 41.84 -5.30
CA ASN A 93 -10.23 42.33 -5.69
C ASN A 93 -9.22 41.94 -4.60
N ASP A 94 -8.69 40.72 -4.67
CA ASP A 94 -7.42 40.40 -4.00
C ASP A 94 -6.25 40.72 -4.95
N PRO A 95 -5.14 41.28 -4.42
CA PRO A 95 -3.97 41.57 -5.24
C PRO A 95 -3.42 40.27 -5.85
N PRO A 96 -2.95 40.29 -7.11
CA PRO A 96 -2.43 39.11 -7.78
C PRO A 96 -1.21 38.59 -7.01
N ASN A 97 -1.38 37.46 -6.32
CA ASN A 97 -0.28 36.65 -5.84
C ASN A 97 0.48 36.16 -7.07
N ASP A 98 1.72 36.66 -7.25
CA ASP A 98 2.61 36.24 -8.32
C ASP A 98 3.05 34.79 -8.05
N PRO A 99 2.55 33.79 -8.81
CA PRO A 99 2.83 32.38 -8.55
C PRO A 99 4.31 32.03 -8.76
N SER A 100 5.04 32.86 -9.51
CA SER A 100 6.45 32.61 -9.85
C SER A 100 7.39 32.73 -8.64
N ASN A 101 7.02 33.53 -7.63
CA ASN A 101 7.86 33.76 -6.46
C ASN A 101 7.71 32.67 -5.37
N GLN A 102 6.56 31.98 -5.34
CA GLN A 102 6.34 30.87 -4.40
C GLN A 102 7.11 29.61 -4.81
N HIS A 103 7.17 29.32 -6.11
CA HIS A 103 7.92 28.16 -6.62
C HIS A 103 9.43 28.31 -6.37
N GLN A 104 9.98 29.52 -6.51
CA GLN A 104 11.40 29.77 -6.27
C GLN A 104 11.77 29.70 -4.78
N GLN A 105 10.85 30.06 -3.88
CA GLN A 105 11.04 29.88 -2.43
C GLN A 105 10.94 28.43 -1.98
N GLN A 106 10.08 27.60 -2.60
CA GLN A 106 10.01 26.17 -2.31
C GLN A 106 11.31 25.43 -2.72
N ILE A 107 11.88 25.75 -3.88
CA ILE A 107 13.16 25.17 -4.34
C ILE A 107 14.31 25.56 -3.39
N LEU A 108 14.32 26.81 -2.91
CA LEU A 108 15.33 27.27 -1.95
C LEU A 108 15.15 26.70 -0.54
N ALA A 109 13.92 26.43 -0.11
CA ALA A 109 13.65 25.77 1.17
C ALA A 109 14.02 24.27 1.15
N ALA A 110 13.88 23.59 -0.01
CA ALA A 110 14.33 22.20 -0.18
C ALA A 110 15.87 22.05 -0.16
N SER A 111 16.61 23.13 -0.46
CA SER A 111 18.08 23.14 -0.53
C SER A 111 18.79 23.08 0.84
N SER A 112 18.07 23.18 1.95
CA SER A 112 18.67 23.19 3.29
C SER A 112 18.00 22.20 4.24
N ASP A 113 17.62 21.00 3.76
CA ASP A 113 17.18 19.93 4.66
C ASP A 113 18.33 19.63 5.65
N PRO A 114 18.20 19.99 6.94
CA PRO A 114 19.26 19.75 7.92
C PRO A 114 19.59 18.27 8.05
N ASN A 115 18.68 17.38 7.63
CA ASN A 115 18.90 15.95 7.65
C ASN A 115 19.80 15.46 6.53
N LEU A 116 20.09 16.23 5.48
CA LEU A 116 20.91 15.72 4.37
C LEU A 116 22.29 15.25 4.85
N HIS A 117 22.82 15.87 5.91
CA HIS A 117 24.13 15.58 6.49
C HIS A 117 24.12 14.67 7.72
N TYR A 118 22.96 14.20 8.17
CA TYR A 118 22.91 13.27 9.29
C TYR A 118 23.60 11.94 8.89
N ASP A 119 24.52 11.43 9.69
CA ASP A 119 25.23 10.16 9.45
C ASP A 119 24.93 9.09 10.51
N GLY A 120 24.10 9.45 11.50
CA GLY A 120 23.70 8.57 12.59
C GLY A 120 24.81 8.16 13.55
N SER A 121 26.02 8.73 13.44
CA SER A 121 27.17 8.38 14.27
C SER A 121 26.88 8.56 15.76
N GLU A 122 26.29 9.68 16.15
CA GLU A 122 25.89 9.98 17.53
C GLU A 122 24.85 8.98 18.07
N LEU A 123 23.89 8.58 17.24
CA LEU A 123 22.88 7.59 17.61
C LEU A 123 23.50 6.21 17.82
N ILE A 124 24.34 5.78 16.88
CA ILE A 124 25.06 4.49 16.97
C ILE A 124 25.93 4.45 18.22
N GLN A 125 26.66 5.53 18.50
CA GLN A 125 27.47 5.67 19.70
C GLN A 125 26.60 5.56 20.96
N TRP A 126 25.51 6.33 21.05
CA TRP A 126 24.58 6.29 22.18
C TRP A 126 24.01 4.89 22.43
N ILE A 127 23.61 4.16 21.38
CA ILE A 127 23.12 2.78 21.50
C ILE A 127 24.20 1.88 22.11
N ASN A 128 25.41 1.93 21.58
CA ASN A 128 26.52 1.07 22.02
C ASN A 128 26.96 1.39 23.46
N GLU A 129 27.03 2.67 23.84
CA GLU A 129 27.37 3.10 25.20
C GLU A 129 26.32 2.70 26.24
N ASN A 130 25.07 2.52 25.83
CA ASN A 130 23.96 2.12 26.70
C ASN A 130 23.63 0.62 26.61
N GLY A 131 24.63 -0.21 26.29
CA GLY A 131 24.54 -1.68 26.33
C GLY A 131 23.84 -2.31 25.12
N GLY A 132 23.51 -1.49 24.11
CA GLY A 132 23.10 -1.98 22.80
C GLY A 132 24.28 -2.48 21.98
N PHE A 133 23.97 -2.91 20.77
CA PHE A 133 24.95 -3.33 19.79
C PHE A 133 24.48 -2.93 18.41
N ILE A 134 25.30 -2.19 17.69
CA ILE A 134 25.21 -1.98 16.24
C ILE A 134 26.44 -2.61 15.60
N HIS A 135 26.23 -3.37 14.53
CA HIS A 135 27.31 -4.04 13.84
C HIS A 135 28.33 -3.02 13.29
N PRO A 136 29.65 -3.21 13.50
CA PRO A 136 30.67 -2.20 13.18
C PRO A 136 30.80 -1.88 11.69
N ASN A 137 30.35 -2.79 10.82
CA ASN A 137 30.33 -2.59 9.38
C ASN A 137 29.08 -1.84 8.89
N VAL A 138 28.22 -1.34 9.77
CA VAL A 138 27.01 -0.60 9.35
C VAL A 138 27.23 0.89 9.45
N LYS A 139 26.63 1.64 8.51
CA LYS A 139 26.50 3.10 8.53
C LYS A 139 25.07 3.52 8.19
N ILE A 140 24.68 4.69 8.66
CA ILE A 140 23.46 5.38 8.21
C ILE A 140 23.91 6.41 7.18
N GLY A 141 23.23 6.47 6.03
CA GLY A 141 23.65 7.35 4.96
C GLY A 141 22.57 7.58 3.93
N LEU A 142 22.90 8.35 2.91
CA LEU A 142 22.09 8.44 1.70
C LEU A 142 22.45 7.29 0.76
N ASP A 143 21.45 6.85 0.01
CA ASP A 143 21.63 5.95 -1.12
C ASP A 143 22.49 6.62 -2.22
N PRO A 144 22.98 5.86 -3.21
CA PRO A 144 23.80 6.42 -4.29
C PRO A 144 23.11 7.53 -5.09
N THR A 145 21.77 7.60 -5.07
CA THR A 145 21.01 8.68 -5.74
C THR A 145 20.94 9.96 -4.91
N GLY A 146 21.24 9.90 -3.61
CA GLY A 146 21.17 11.03 -2.69
C GLY A 146 19.75 11.36 -2.23
N ASN A 147 18.75 10.56 -2.62
CA ASN A 147 17.34 10.86 -2.39
C ASN A 147 16.80 10.19 -1.13
N TYR A 148 17.34 9.03 -0.77
CA TYR A 148 16.79 8.22 0.30
C TYR A 148 17.83 7.95 1.36
N ARG A 149 17.45 8.21 2.62
CA ARG A 149 18.22 7.77 3.76
C ARG A 149 17.96 6.29 4.01
N GLY A 150 19.00 5.56 4.32
CA GLY A 150 18.92 4.14 4.65
C GLY A 150 20.08 3.70 5.53
N VAL A 151 20.12 2.39 5.76
CA VAL A 151 21.17 1.72 6.51
C VAL A 151 21.96 0.87 5.52
N PHE A 152 23.29 1.01 5.52
CA PHE A 152 24.16 0.37 4.53
C PHE A 152 25.30 -0.36 5.21
N VAL A 153 25.80 -1.40 4.55
CA VAL A 153 27.12 -1.95 4.86
C VAL A 153 28.17 -0.98 4.34
N LYS A 154 29.14 -0.63 5.18
CA LYS A 154 30.31 0.18 4.81
C LYS A 154 31.02 -0.40 3.59
N THR A 155 31.61 0.46 2.77
CA THR A 155 32.42 0.01 1.63
C THR A 155 33.75 -0.55 2.12
N VAL A 156 34.49 -1.23 1.25
CA VAL A 156 35.82 -1.77 1.60
C VAL A 156 36.76 -0.66 2.05
N GLU A 157 36.75 0.47 1.37
CA GLU A 157 37.58 1.64 1.68
C GLU A 157 37.26 2.19 3.08
N GLU A 158 35.97 2.35 3.40
CA GLU A 158 35.55 2.82 4.73
C GLU A 158 35.93 1.83 5.84
N MET A 159 35.87 0.53 5.57
CA MET A 159 36.23 -0.50 6.55
C MET A 159 37.73 -0.57 6.82
N GLU A 160 38.57 -0.31 5.81
CA GLU A 160 40.03 -0.23 5.96
C GLU A 160 40.44 0.94 6.85
N GLU A 161 39.69 2.04 6.82
CA GLU A 161 39.92 3.22 7.65
C GLU A 161 39.40 3.04 9.09
N GLU A 162 38.27 2.34 9.28
CA GLU A 162 37.51 2.34 10.55
C GLU A 162 37.55 1.02 11.35
N SER A 163 38.55 0.16 11.16
CA SER A 163 38.68 -1.12 11.88
C SER A 163 37.54 -2.13 11.65
N GLY A 164 36.86 -2.04 10.50
CA GLY A 164 35.80 -2.97 10.09
C GLY A 164 36.33 -4.33 9.61
N ARG A 165 35.44 -5.33 9.51
CA ARG A 165 35.77 -6.60 8.81
C ARG A 165 35.63 -6.39 7.32
N VAL A 166 36.67 -6.67 6.53
CA VAL A 166 36.69 -6.48 5.06
C VAL A 166 35.56 -7.25 4.32
N GLY A 167 34.93 -8.26 4.94
CA GLY A 167 34.00 -9.19 4.30
C GLY A 167 32.50 -8.86 4.30
N GLY A 168 32.06 -7.65 4.66
CA GLY A 168 30.63 -7.34 4.76
C GLY A 168 29.98 -7.87 6.05
N ILE A 169 28.73 -8.35 5.98
CA ILE A 169 28.00 -8.96 7.12
C ILE A 169 27.62 -10.40 6.73
N GLU A 170 27.93 -11.38 7.59
CA GLU A 170 27.66 -12.79 7.31
C GLU A 170 26.20 -13.15 7.64
N GLU A 171 25.65 -14.19 6.99
CA GLU A 171 24.35 -14.76 7.34
C GLU A 171 24.25 -15.05 8.86
N GLU A 172 23.08 -14.77 9.46
CA GLU A 172 22.79 -14.91 10.90
C GLU A 172 23.52 -13.92 11.84
N ASP A 173 24.47 -13.12 11.35
CA ASP A 173 25.10 -12.07 12.15
C ASP A 173 24.03 -11.13 12.71
N ILE A 174 24.25 -10.70 13.95
CA ILE A 174 23.44 -9.65 14.55
C ILE A 174 23.82 -8.34 13.86
N ILE A 175 22.84 -7.66 13.27
CA ILE A 175 23.01 -6.32 12.70
C ILE A 175 22.79 -5.28 13.80
N CYS A 176 21.71 -5.43 14.56
CA CYS A 176 21.48 -4.63 15.76
C CYS A 176 20.83 -5.43 16.88
N ARG A 177 21.11 -5.02 18.12
CA ARG A 177 20.44 -5.48 19.33
C ARG A 177 20.15 -4.27 20.22
N ILE A 178 18.89 -3.89 20.29
CA ILE A 178 18.44 -2.71 21.03
C ILE A 178 17.92 -3.15 22.40
N PRO A 179 18.54 -2.72 23.52
CA PRO A 179 18.09 -3.06 24.86
C PRO A 179 16.68 -2.54 25.12
N TRP A 180 15.93 -3.26 25.96
CA TRP A 180 14.57 -2.90 26.34
C TRP A 180 14.45 -1.45 26.84
N GLU A 181 15.45 -0.96 27.57
CA GLU A 181 15.45 0.40 28.14
C GLU A 181 15.61 1.53 27.12
N LEU A 182 16.11 1.21 25.92
CA LEU A 182 16.28 2.17 24.82
C LEU A 182 15.07 2.24 23.88
N LEU A 183 14.12 1.30 24.01
CA LEU A 183 12.87 1.32 23.26
C LEU A 183 11.88 2.32 23.86
N ILE A 184 11.21 3.08 23.00
CA ILE A 184 10.00 3.85 23.35
C ILE A 184 8.81 2.92 23.11
N LYS A 185 7.99 2.72 24.14
CA LYS A 185 7.10 1.56 24.25
C LYS A 185 5.92 1.87 25.17
N PRO A 186 4.78 1.17 25.01
CA PRO A 186 3.65 1.38 25.91
C PRO A 186 3.94 0.85 27.31
N LYS A 187 3.31 1.46 28.31
CA LYS A 187 3.39 1.02 29.72
C LYS A 187 2.96 -0.45 29.88
N ASN A 188 1.90 -0.84 29.18
CA ASN A 188 1.33 -2.19 29.20
C ASN A 188 1.63 -2.93 27.89
N TYR A 189 2.91 -3.22 27.65
CA TYR A 189 3.34 -3.91 26.45
C TYR A 189 2.77 -5.33 26.34
N ALA A 190 2.20 -5.63 25.17
CA ALA A 190 1.75 -6.96 24.77
C ALA A 190 2.30 -7.26 23.39
N TRP A 191 2.96 -8.41 23.24
CA TRP A 191 3.71 -8.73 22.02
C TRP A 191 2.82 -8.90 20.78
N LYS A 192 1.54 -9.28 20.95
CA LYS A 192 0.52 -9.41 19.88
C LYS A 192 -0.29 -8.14 19.62
N ARG A 193 0.12 -6.99 20.19
CA ARG A 193 -0.58 -5.73 19.98
C ARG A 193 0.12 -4.95 18.86
N TYR A 194 -0.66 -4.43 17.91
CA TYR A 194 -0.17 -3.72 16.72
C TYR A 194 -0.30 -2.21 16.83
N TRP A 195 -1.21 -1.74 17.68
CA TRP A 195 -1.46 -0.32 17.87
C TRP A 195 -1.64 0.02 19.34
N SER A 196 -1.13 1.18 19.78
CA SER A 196 -1.25 1.58 21.19
C SER A 196 -1.18 3.10 21.41
N CYS A 197 -2.31 3.67 21.86
CA CYS A 197 -2.36 5.04 22.39
C CYS A 197 -1.28 5.32 23.45
N ASP A 198 -0.99 4.34 24.33
CA ASP A 198 0.03 4.50 25.37
C ASP A 198 1.45 4.62 24.80
N ALA A 199 1.70 4.06 23.61
CA ALA A 199 3.00 4.13 22.97
C ALA A 199 3.19 5.49 22.28
N ILE A 200 2.13 6.01 21.65
CA ILE A 200 2.11 7.37 21.07
C ILE A 200 2.23 8.42 22.18
N ARG A 201 1.52 8.27 23.30
CA ARG A 201 1.67 9.12 24.48
C ARG A 201 3.10 9.12 25.01
N GLU A 202 3.72 7.94 25.06
CA GLU A 202 5.11 7.84 25.49
C GLU A 202 6.05 8.56 24.51
N LEU A 203 5.90 8.38 23.20
CA LEU A 203 6.69 9.10 22.21
C LEU A 203 6.49 10.62 22.32
N HIS A 204 5.24 11.07 22.41
CA HIS A 204 4.89 12.47 22.61
C HIS A 204 5.52 13.04 23.90
N HIS A 205 5.50 12.28 24.99
CA HIS A 205 6.20 12.66 26.22
C HIS A 205 7.72 12.80 26.00
N GLN A 206 8.34 11.87 25.28
CA GLN A 206 9.77 11.98 24.96
C GLN A 206 10.07 13.18 24.05
N PHE A 207 9.16 13.54 23.13
CA PHE A 207 9.28 14.76 22.32
C PHE A 207 9.23 16.03 23.17
N LEU A 208 8.34 16.09 24.18
CA LEU A 208 8.26 17.22 25.11
C LEU A 208 9.55 17.41 25.93
N LEU A 209 10.25 16.31 26.23
CA LEU A 209 11.54 16.36 26.92
C LEU A 209 12.69 16.82 26.01
N GLY A 210 12.62 16.55 24.71
CA GLY A 210 13.67 16.92 23.75
C GLY A 210 15.05 16.42 24.18
N ASP A 211 16.00 17.33 24.35
CA ASP A 211 17.37 17.04 24.81
C ASP A 211 17.44 16.49 26.25
N GLU A 212 16.42 16.71 27.08
CA GLU A 212 16.33 16.13 28.42
C GLU A 212 15.87 14.66 28.40
N SER A 213 15.40 14.17 27.25
CA SER A 213 15.02 12.77 27.09
C SER A 213 16.24 11.87 27.25
N LYS A 214 16.07 10.74 27.94
CA LYS A 214 17.08 9.67 27.91
C LYS A 214 17.29 9.07 26.51
N HIS A 215 16.36 9.34 25.59
CA HIS A 215 16.38 8.97 24.18
C HIS A 215 16.78 10.13 23.27
N ALA A 216 17.33 11.24 23.79
CA ALA A 216 17.56 12.48 23.07
C ALA A 216 18.20 12.31 21.67
N PRO A 217 19.27 11.50 21.44
CA PRO A 217 19.81 11.31 20.10
C PRO A 217 18.79 10.77 19.09
N TYR A 218 17.92 9.86 19.53
CA TYR A 218 16.84 9.31 18.69
C TYR A 218 15.68 10.29 18.54
N ILE A 219 15.28 10.99 19.61
CA ILE A 219 14.24 12.02 19.55
C ILE A 219 14.64 13.15 18.60
N ASN A 220 15.88 13.62 18.66
CA ASN A 220 16.40 14.65 17.77
C ASN A 220 16.41 14.18 16.31
N TYR A 221 16.73 12.91 16.06
CA TYR A 221 16.56 12.34 14.72
C TYR A 221 15.10 12.39 14.24
N LEU A 222 14.15 11.95 15.07
CA LEU A 222 12.73 11.89 14.73
C LEU A 222 12.12 13.28 14.51
N LEU A 223 12.44 14.24 15.38
CA LEU A 223 11.95 15.62 15.28
C LEU A 223 12.42 16.34 14.02
N ASN A 224 13.57 15.95 13.48
CA ASN A 224 14.06 16.52 12.24
C ASN A 224 13.47 15.83 11.00
N GLN A 225 12.79 14.68 11.11
CA GLN A 225 12.25 14.02 9.92
C GLN A 225 11.27 14.92 9.15
N PRO A 226 11.30 14.90 7.81
CA PRO A 226 10.40 15.70 7.00
C PRO A 226 8.94 15.28 7.22
N LYS A 227 8.07 16.28 7.25
CA LYS A 227 6.62 16.17 7.40
C LYS A 227 5.94 15.98 6.04
N GLY A 228 4.65 15.63 6.04
CA GLY A 228 3.84 15.54 4.83
C GLY A 228 4.11 14.30 3.97
N ARG A 229 4.76 13.27 4.54
CA ARG A 229 5.07 12.05 3.78
C ARG A 229 3.89 11.12 3.65
N ILE A 230 3.12 10.96 4.72
CA ILE A 230 1.98 10.05 4.78
C ILE A 230 0.68 10.79 4.45
N ILE A 231 -0.31 10.08 3.90
CA ILE A 231 -1.55 10.69 3.38
C ILE A 231 -2.28 11.50 4.46
N SER A 232 -2.30 11.00 5.69
CA SER A 232 -2.94 11.68 6.82
C SER A 232 -2.28 13.01 7.20
N GLU A 233 -1.03 13.26 6.80
CA GLU A 233 -0.32 14.55 6.93
C GLU A 233 -0.51 15.49 5.73
N TRP A 234 -1.02 15.00 4.60
CA TRP A 234 -1.11 15.80 3.39
C TRP A 234 -2.00 17.03 3.55
N THR A 235 -1.74 18.02 2.71
CA THR A 235 -2.60 19.20 2.62
C THR A 235 -4.04 18.81 2.26
N PRO A 236 -5.05 19.63 2.63
CA PRO A 236 -6.43 19.39 2.21
C PRO A 236 -6.58 19.21 0.69
N ALA A 237 -5.85 19.99 -0.11
CA ALA A 237 -5.86 19.90 -1.57
C ALA A 237 -5.30 18.55 -2.07
N GLY A 238 -4.19 18.07 -1.49
CA GLY A 238 -3.63 16.76 -1.82
C GLY A 238 -4.56 15.60 -1.45
N LYS A 239 -5.20 15.66 -0.27
CA LYS A 239 -6.20 14.66 0.16
C LYS A 239 -7.41 14.66 -0.77
N GLU A 240 -8.00 15.82 -1.05
CA GLU A 240 -9.16 15.93 -1.96
C GLU A 240 -8.83 15.39 -3.36
N PHE A 241 -7.66 15.73 -3.88
CA PHE A 241 -7.19 15.21 -5.16
C PHE A 241 -7.09 13.69 -5.16
N LEU A 242 -6.47 13.12 -4.13
CA LEU A 242 -6.34 11.67 -3.98
C LEU A 242 -7.71 11.00 -3.85
N TYR A 243 -8.62 11.54 -3.03
CA TYR A 243 -9.96 10.96 -2.83
C TYR A 243 -10.74 10.93 -4.14
N LYS A 244 -10.70 12.01 -4.91
CA LYS A 244 -11.29 12.06 -6.25
C LYS A 244 -10.64 11.06 -7.21
N MET A 245 -9.31 10.91 -7.16
CA MET A 245 -8.59 9.90 -7.95
C MET A 245 -9.02 8.48 -7.58
N LEU A 246 -9.31 8.21 -6.31
CA LEU A 246 -9.70 6.90 -5.81
C LEU A 246 -11.21 6.64 -5.84
N ASP A 247 -12.03 7.60 -6.29
CA ASP A 247 -13.50 7.51 -6.28
C ASP A 247 -14.08 7.39 -4.86
N LYS A 248 -13.49 8.13 -3.94
CA LYS A 248 -13.90 8.12 -2.54
C LYS A 248 -14.85 9.26 -2.26
N GLU A 249 -15.90 8.92 -1.51
CA GLU A 249 -16.86 9.89 -1.01
C GLU A 249 -16.51 10.23 0.43
N VAL A 250 -16.63 11.52 0.76
CA VAL A 250 -16.48 12.00 2.13
C VAL A 250 -17.87 12.35 2.62
N ASP A 251 -18.34 11.68 3.66
CA ASP A 251 -19.67 11.91 4.22
C ASP A 251 -19.74 13.21 5.05
N GLU A 252 -20.91 13.50 5.63
CA GLU A 252 -21.13 14.69 6.45
C GLU A 252 -20.31 14.69 7.76
N GLU A 253 -19.89 13.52 8.24
CA GLU A 253 -19.06 13.34 9.43
C GLU A 253 -17.56 13.35 9.12
N GLY A 254 -17.19 13.37 7.83
CA GLY A 254 -15.81 13.33 7.37
C GLY A 254 -15.27 11.91 7.17
N TRP A 255 -16.10 10.87 7.28
CA TRP A 255 -15.71 9.50 6.98
C TRP A 255 -15.53 9.34 5.48
N VAL A 256 -14.44 8.66 5.12
CA VAL A 256 -14.10 8.39 3.73
C VAL A 256 -14.48 6.96 3.39
N GLU A 257 -15.45 6.80 2.48
CA GLU A 257 -16.00 5.50 2.10
C GLU A 257 -15.88 5.23 0.59
N GLY A 258 -16.04 3.95 0.24
CA GLY A 258 -16.07 3.48 -1.16
C GLY A 258 -14.73 3.54 -1.91
N GLY A 259 -14.86 3.36 -3.22
CA GLY A 259 -13.78 3.52 -4.18
C GLY A 259 -12.67 2.46 -4.13
N LEU A 260 -11.54 2.81 -4.73
CA LEU A 260 -10.31 2.02 -4.72
C LEU A 260 -9.60 2.11 -3.35
N PRO A 261 -8.77 1.12 -2.99
CA PRO A 261 -7.97 1.19 -1.77
C PRO A 261 -6.99 2.39 -1.78
N PRO A 262 -6.46 2.82 -0.61
CA PRO A 262 -6.60 2.22 0.72
C PRO A 262 -8.01 2.29 1.32
N LYS A 263 -8.36 1.31 2.16
CA LYS A 263 -9.68 1.23 2.81
C LYS A 263 -9.79 2.17 4.02
N PHE A 264 -8.74 2.30 4.82
CA PHE A 264 -8.79 2.94 6.13
C PHE A 264 -7.86 4.15 6.25
N MET A 265 -8.19 5.27 5.61
CA MET A 265 -7.39 6.50 5.71
C MET A 265 -7.70 7.28 7.00
N LYS A 266 -7.61 6.62 8.16
CA LYS A 266 -7.92 7.26 9.45
C LYS A 266 -6.83 8.24 9.83
N GLY A 267 -7.25 9.44 10.22
CA GLY A 267 -6.37 10.56 10.50
C GLY A 267 -5.89 10.62 11.94
N PHE A 268 -5.12 11.67 12.21
CA PHE A 268 -4.74 12.08 13.57
C PHE A 268 -5.99 12.34 14.43
N GLU A 269 -6.99 13.00 13.85
CA GLU A 269 -8.22 13.37 14.52
C GLU A 269 -8.96 12.12 15.03
N ASP A 270 -9.29 11.17 14.14
CA ASP A 270 -10.08 9.98 14.49
C ASP A 270 -9.35 9.08 15.49
N VAL A 271 -8.05 8.88 15.28
CA VAL A 271 -7.30 7.87 16.04
C VAL A 271 -6.77 8.47 17.34
N TRP A 272 -6.13 9.63 17.28
CA TRP A 272 -5.48 10.22 18.44
C TRP A 272 -6.42 11.10 19.25
N MET A 273 -7.14 12.04 18.64
CA MET A 273 -8.01 12.92 19.41
C MET A 273 -9.22 12.16 19.93
N ASP A 274 -9.95 11.47 19.06
CA ASP A 274 -11.19 10.79 19.43
C ASP A 274 -10.92 9.44 20.08
N GLY A 275 -10.10 8.60 19.44
CA GLY A 275 -9.79 7.25 19.93
C GLY A 275 -8.89 7.24 21.18
N CYS A 276 -7.92 8.14 21.26
CA CYS A 276 -6.96 8.19 22.37
C CYS A 276 -7.20 9.34 23.36
N GLY A 277 -8.16 10.25 23.15
CA GLY A 277 -8.34 11.42 24.02
C GLY A 277 -7.10 12.31 24.07
N GLY A 278 -6.39 12.38 22.95
CA GLY A 278 -5.15 13.12 22.78
C GLY A 278 -5.35 14.62 22.62
N GLU A 279 -4.28 15.39 22.77
CA GLU A 279 -4.30 16.83 22.53
C GLU A 279 -3.94 17.18 21.08
N ASP A 280 -4.50 18.29 20.58
CA ASP A 280 -4.17 18.85 19.26
C ASP A 280 -3.04 19.88 19.39
N THR A 281 -1.80 19.39 19.36
CA THR A 281 -0.59 20.23 19.31
C THR A 281 0.29 19.79 18.15
N GLU A 282 1.12 20.70 17.62
CA GLU A 282 2.06 20.37 16.53
C GLU A 282 3.00 19.21 16.92
N LEU A 283 3.40 19.15 18.19
CA LEU A 283 4.27 18.11 18.71
C LEU A 283 3.54 16.76 18.86
N ALA A 284 2.28 16.78 19.30
CA ALA A 284 1.44 15.58 19.35
C ALA A 284 1.17 15.01 17.96
N ARG A 285 0.91 15.88 16.96
CA ARG A 285 0.80 15.51 15.54
C ARG A 285 2.09 14.86 15.05
N ALA A 286 3.23 15.51 15.28
CA ALA A 286 4.54 14.95 14.90
C ALA A 286 4.78 13.59 15.57
N ALA A 287 4.46 13.41 16.85
CA ALA A 287 4.61 12.13 17.54
C ALA A 287 3.69 11.05 16.95
N PHE A 288 2.41 11.38 16.70
CA PHE A 288 1.46 10.46 16.10
C PHE A 288 1.93 9.98 14.72
N TYR A 289 2.34 10.89 13.85
CA TYR A 289 2.75 10.52 12.50
C TYR A 289 4.09 9.78 12.46
N GLN A 290 5.09 10.22 13.24
CA GLN A 290 6.34 9.48 13.38
C GLN A 290 6.11 8.08 13.94
N PHE A 291 5.18 7.91 14.89
CA PHE A 291 4.83 6.60 15.40
C PHE A 291 4.18 5.73 14.32
N THR A 292 3.14 6.26 13.67
CA THR A 292 2.36 5.56 12.65
C THR A 292 3.24 5.02 11.52
N SER A 293 4.23 5.79 11.07
CA SER A 293 5.05 5.43 9.92
C SER A 293 6.35 4.69 10.29
N ARG A 294 6.61 4.35 11.55
CA ARG A 294 7.92 3.81 11.98
C ARG A 294 7.88 2.76 13.06
N ASP A 295 6.75 2.58 13.74
CA ASP A 295 6.70 1.62 14.82
C ASP A 295 6.81 0.18 14.31
N GLU A 296 7.32 -0.68 15.18
CA GLU A 296 7.32 -2.12 14.99
C GLU A 296 6.36 -2.72 16.00
N ASP A 297 5.08 -2.82 15.59
CA ASP A 297 3.99 -3.36 16.38
C ASP A 297 3.97 -2.78 17.82
N THR A 298 3.84 -1.46 17.96
CA THR A 298 3.87 -0.66 19.19
C THR A 298 5.24 -0.29 19.79
N LEU A 299 6.35 -0.60 19.12
CA LEU A 299 7.69 -0.26 19.59
C LEU A 299 8.36 0.72 18.64
N MET A 300 8.81 1.88 19.14
CA MET A 300 9.81 2.65 18.40
C MET A 300 11.19 2.07 18.71
N VAL A 301 11.86 1.60 17.67
CA VAL A 301 13.13 0.89 17.78
C VAL A 301 14.22 1.73 17.12
N PRO A 302 15.03 2.47 17.91
CA PRO A 302 16.12 3.26 17.37
C PRO A 302 17.01 2.45 16.43
N PHE A 303 17.50 3.09 15.36
CA PHE A 303 18.31 2.51 14.29
C PHE A 303 17.57 1.54 13.37
N TYR A 304 16.71 0.66 13.89
CA TYR A 304 15.94 -0.29 13.07
C TYR A 304 14.98 0.42 12.12
N ASP A 305 14.27 1.44 12.60
CA ASP A 305 13.30 2.23 11.82
C ASP A 305 13.94 3.15 10.77
N MET A 306 15.27 3.10 10.62
CA MET A 306 16.00 3.75 9.53
C MET A 306 16.28 2.81 8.36
N CYS A 307 16.07 1.51 8.53
CA CYS A 307 16.17 0.55 7.45
C CYS A 307 14.96 0.73 6.51
N ASN A 308 15.24 0.79 5.21
CA ASN A 308 14.18 0.90 4.21
C ASN A 308 13.45 -0.43 4.03
N HIS A 309 12.22 -0.31 3.55
CA HIS A 309 11.36 -1.41 3.20
C HIS A 309 11.79 -2.09 1.89
N SER A 310 11.71 -3.41 1.84
CA SER A 310 11.66 -4.17 0.59
C SER A 310 10.96 -5.50 0.80
N ASN A 311 10.06 -5.86 -0.12
CA ASN A 311 9.50 -7.20 -0.22
C ASN A 311 10.19 -8.07 -1.27
N ASP A 312 11.05 -7.49 -2.11
CA ASP A 312 11.86 -8.24 -3.07
C ASP A 312 12.74 -9.25 -2.31
N PRO A 313 12.55 -10.57 -2.52
CA PRO A 313 13.28 -11.60 -1.80
C PRO A 313 14.79 -11.61 -2.08
N LYS A 314 15.26 -10.96 -3.15
CA LYS A 314 16.69 -10.81 -3.46
C LYS A 314 17.31 -9.63 -2.72
N LYS A 315 16.56 -8.53 -2.57
CA LYS A 315 17.02 -7.34 -1.82
C LYS A 315 16.91 -7.53 -0.33
N LEU A 316 15.79 -8.09 0.14
CA LEU A 316 15.57 -8.35 1.54
C LEU A 316 16.69 -9.24 2.09
N ASN A 317 17.29 -8.78 3.17
CA ASN A 317 18.45 -9.42 3.76
C ASN A 317 18.43 -9.44 5.28
N THR A 318 17.28 -9.15 5.90
CA THR A 318 17.17 -9.16 7.36
C THR A 318 15.89 -9.76 7.91
N ILE A 319 15.98 -10.25 9.14
CA ILE A 319 14.86 -10.68 9.97
C ILE A 319 14.99 -10.10 11.38
N ASN A 320 13.91 -9.53 11.88
CA ASN A 320 13.85 -9.01 13.23
C ASN A 320 13.24 -10.03 14.20
N SER A 321 13.45 -9.80 15.49
CA SER A 321 12.87 -10.56 16.57
C SER A 321 12.41 -9.61 17.65
N LYS A 322 11.09 -9.39 17.69
CA LYS A 322 10.42 -8.58 18.70
C LYS A 322 10.49 -9.26 20.08
N PRO A 323 10.71 -8.51 21.17
CA PRO A 323 10.73 -9.10 22.51
C PRO A 323 9.35 -9.65 22.90
N ARG A 324 9.22 -10.95 23.16
CA ARG A 324 7.95 -11.57 23.61
C ARG A 324 7.49 -11.12 25.00
N ARG A 325 8.38 -10.53 25.80
CA ARG A 325 8.12 -10.07 27.16
C ARG A 325 8.99 -8.87 27.52
N PRO A 326 8.55 -8.01 28.46
CA PRO A 326 9.37 -6.90 28.95
C PRO A 326 10.76 -7.32 29.44
N GLY A 327 11.72 -6.41 29.29
CA GLY A 327 13.12 -6.61 29.67
C GLY A 327 13.97 -7.40 28.68
N LYS A 328 13.40 -7.86 27.55
CA LYS A 328 14.16 -8.50 26.47
C LYS A 328 14.51 -7.51 25.36
N PRO A 329 15.67 -7.65 24.72
CA PRO A 329 16.05 -6.75 23.64
C PRO A 329 15.26 -7.05 22.38
N PHE A 330 15.16 -6.04 21.52
CA PHE A 330 14.87 -6.22 20.10
C PHE A 330 16.16 -6.65 19.38
N VAL A 331 16.04 -7.52 18.38
CA VAL A 331 17.20 -8.02 17.60
C VAL A 331 16.89 -7.98 16.12
N LEU A 332 17.82 -7.51 15.30
CA LEU A 332 17.83 -7.62 13.84
C LEU A 332 19.01 -8.50 13.42
N ARG A 333 18.78 -9.49 12.56
CA ARG A 333 19.80 -10.39 12.02
C ARG A 333 19.81 -10.36 10.51
N ALA A 334 20.96 -10.65 9.93
CA ALA A 334 21.08 -10.92 8.51
C ALA A 334 20.46 -12.29 8.16
N THR A 335 19.68 -12.37 7.08
CA THR A 335 19.10 -13.63 6.56
C THR A 335 19.93 -14.27 5.45
N ARG A 336 20.93 -13.53 4.95
CA ARG A 336 21.94 -13.92 3.97
C ARG A 336 23.19 -13.07 4.19
N ASP A 337 24.29 -13.43 3.53
CA ASP A 337 25.45 -12.53 3.44
C ASP A 337 25.06 -11.19 2.79
N ILE A 338 25.56 -10.08 3.33
CA ILE A 338 25.32 -8.72 2.87
C ILE A 338 26.68 -8.11 2.49
N ASN A 339 26.88 -7.85 1.20
CA ASN A 339 28.17 -7.38 0.70
C ASN A 339 28.45 -5.92 1.11
N PRO A 340 29.73 -5.51 1.14
CA PRO A 340 30.11 -4.10 1.31
C PRO A 340 29.38 -3.18 0.33
N GLY A 341 28.84 -2.07 0.83
CA GLY A 341 28.07 -1.11 0.05
C GLY A 341 26.59 -1.48 -0.19
N GLU A 342 26.17 -2.72 0.10
CA GLU A 342 24.75 -3.07 0.01
C GLU A 342 23.92 -2.37 1.09
N GLN A 343 22.68 -2.08 0.74
CA GLN A 343 21.69 -1.57 1.68
C GLN A 343 21.11 -2.72 2.52
N ILE A 344 20.85 -2.44 3.78
CA ILE A 344 20.18 -3.32 4.72
C ILE A 344 18.69 -3.04 4.63
N PHE A 345 17.94 -4.02 4.15
CA PHE A 345 16.49 -3.93 3.95
C PHE A 345 15.75 -4.74 5.00
N ILE A 346 14.67 -4.14 5.51
CA ILE A 346 13.67 -4.81 6.32
C ILE A 346 12.38 -4.94 5.52
N SER A 347 11.47 -5.82 5.94
CA SER A 347 10.10 -5.77 5.46
C SER A 347 9.20 -5.22 6.55
N TYR A 348 8.23 -4.40 6.14
CA TYR A 348 7.14 -3.91 6.97
C TYR A 348 5.95 -4.87 6.90
N THR A 349 5.97 -5.83 5.97
CA THR A 349 4.86 -6.72 5.64
C THR A 349 5.34 -8.17 5.72
N ARG A 350 5.98 -8.52 6.84
CA ARG A 350 6.84 -9.71 6.99
C ARG A 350 6.15 -11.06 6.78
N CYS A 351 4.83 -11.07 6.63
CA CYS A 351 4.03 -12.26 6.42
C CYS A 351 3.11 -12.15 5.20
N ASN A 352 3.40 -11.23 4.29
CA ASN A 352 2.57 -11.04 3.11
C ASN A 352 2.65 -12.26 2.18
N ARG A 353 1.60 -12.51 1.40
CA ARG A 353 1.48 -13.60 0.45
C ARG A 353 2.63 -13.69 -0.55
N CYS A 354 3.07 -12.54 -1.04
CA CYS A 354 4.23 -12.46 -1.94
C CYS A 354 5.55 -12.85 -1.28
N TRP A 355 5.54 -13.14 0.02
CA TRP A 355 6.71 -13.59 0.74
C TRP A 355 6.92 -15.09 0.55
N HIS A 356 7.89 -15.43 -0.30
CA HIS A 356 8.19 -16.81 -0.66
C HIS A 356 9.30 -17.46 0.18
N ASP A 357 9.73 -16.85 1.29
CA ASP A 357 10.80 -17.44 2.10
C ASP A 357 10.30 -18.62 2.95
N ILE A 358 10.44 -19.82 2.36
CA ILE A 358 10.15 -21.10 3.01
C ILE A 358 11.01 -21.38 4.25
N LYS A 359 12.12 -20.66 4.47
CA LYS A 359 12.94 -20.75 5.68
C LYS A 359 12.20 -20.15 6.89
N TYR A 360 11.31 -19.18 6.66
CA TYR A 360 10.59 -18.44 7.70
C TYR A 360 9.06 -18.62 7.63
N LYS A 361 8.60 -19.85 7.33
CA LYS A 361 7.17 -20.22 7.28
C LYS A 361 6.39 -19.88 8.56
N ASP A 362 7.06 -19.92 9.71
CA ASP A 362 6.48 -19.53 11.00
C ASP A 362 6.53 -18.02 11.18
N CYS A 363 5.84 -17.30 10.29
CA CYS A 363 5.74 -15.86 10.42
C CYS A 363 4.91 -15.53 11.67
N THR A 364 5.61 -15.18 12.75
CA THR A 364 4.98 -14.86 14.05
C THR A 364 4.64 -13.38 14.21
N THR A 365 5.00 -12.58 13.21
CA THR A 365 4.58 -11.18 13.08
C THR A 365 3.16 -11.16 12.52
N TRP A 366 2.43 -10.06 12.69
CA TRP A 366 1.10 -9.93 12.08
C TRP A 366 1.03 -8.70 11.19
N SER A 367 2.18 -8.27 10.69
CA SER A 367 2.27 -7.16 9.76
C SER A 367 1.91 -7.70 8.36
N TYR A 368 0.61 -7.67 8.06
CA TYR A 368 -0.01 -8.10 6.79
C TYR A 368 -0.49 -6.89 5.97
N TYR A 369 0.34 -5.86 5.86
CA TYR A 369 -0.03 -4.69 5.07
C TYR A 369 -0.02 -5.05 3.58
N SER A 370 -1.08 -4.68 2.88
CA SER A 370 -1.13 -4.61 1.42
C SER A 370 -0.34 -3.41 0.92
N THR A 371 -0.09 -3.34 -0.38
CA THR A 371 0.52 -2.17 -1.05
C THR A 371 -0.25 -0.88 -0.75
N SER A 372 -1.57 -0.97 -0.67
CA SER A 372 -2.40 0.17 -0.30
C SER A 372 -2.23 0.60 1.15
N ASP A 373 -2.09 -0.34 2.07
CA ASP A 373 -1.83 -0.02 3.48
C ASP A 373 -0.43 0.57 3.64
N VAL A 374 0.55 0.07 2.87
CA VAL A 374 1.91 0.63 2.87
C VAL A 374 1.89 2.08 2.39
N PHE A 375 1.13 2.35 1.34
CA PHE A 375 0.94 3.70 0.81
C PHE A 375 0.29 4.64 1.83
N ASP A 376 -0.76 4.19 2.52
CA ASP A 376 -1.45 4.99 3.52
C ASP A 376 -0.60 5.29 4.77
N ILE A 377 0.02 4.24 5.32
CA ILE A 377 0.72 4.29 6.61
C ILE A 377 2.14 4.85 6.48
N PHE A 378 2.84 4.54 5.38
CA PHE A 378 4.24 4.93 5.19
C PHE A 378 4.45 5.95 4.07
N GLY A 379 3.43 6.26 3.29
CA GLY A 379 3.48 7.35 2.31
C GLY A 379 4.25 7.02 1.04
N PHE A 380 4.48 5.75 0.71
CA PHE A 380 5.17 5.34 -0.51
C PHE A 380 4.51 4.12 -1.15
N VAL A 381 4.72 3.96 -2.46
CA VAL A 381 4.30 2.77 -3.20
C VAL A 381 5.49 1.80 -3.27
N GLU A 382 5.32 0.61 -2.75
CA GLU A 382 6.38 -0.41 -2.73
C GLU A 382 6.76 -0.86 -4.15
N ASP A 383 8.03 -1.26 -4.30
CA ASP A 383 8.48 -1.98 -5.49
C ASP A 383 7.94 -3.44 -5.46
N PHE A 384 8.06 -4.17 -6.57
CA PHE A 384 7.64 -5.57 -6.62
C PHE A 384 8.42 -6.46 -5.64
N PRO A 385 7.78 -7.51 -5.09
CA PRO A 385 6.38 -7.86 -5.30
C PRO A 385 5.42 -6.98 -4.47
N GLN A 386 4.22 -6.78 -5.00
CA GLN A 386 3.13 -5.99 -4.44
C GLN A 386 1.94 -6.88 -4.09
N THR A 387 1.17 -6.51 -3.07
CA THR A 387 -0.07 -7.22 -2.72
C THR A 387 -1.24 -6.27 -2.71
N TRP A 388 -2.30 -6.65 -3.40
CA TRP A 388 -3.46 -5.81 -3.56
C TRP A 388 -4.73 -6.50 -3.06
N SER A 389 -5.54 -5.72 -2.34
CA SER A 389 -6.86 -6.11 -1.86
C SER A 389 -7.86 -5.07 -2.35
N PHE A 390 -8.81 -5.50 -3.17
CA PHE A 390 -9.89 -4.65 -3.67
C PHE A 390 -11.22 -5.13 -3.07
N PRO A 391 -11.90 -4.30 -2.25
CA PRO A 391 -13.26 -4.62 -1.84
C PRO A 391 -14.17 -4.48 -3.06
N VAL A 392 -14.95 -5.52 -3.34
CA VAL A 392 -15.90 -5.55 -4.45
C VAL A 392 -17.28 -5.75 -3.87
N ASP A 393 -18.17 -4.82 -4.19
CA ASP A 393 -19.59 -5.00 -3.90
C ASP A 393 -20.21 -5.95 -4.92
N THR A 394 -20.83 -7.04 -4.45
CA THR A 394 -21.48 -8.05 -5.29
C THR A 394 -23.00 -8.00 -5.15
N GLU A 395 -23.59 -6.81 -5.28
CA GLU A 395 -25.05 -6.54 -5.19
C GLU A 395 -25.97 -7.43 -6.07
N ASP A 396 -25.44 -8.30 -6.95
CA ASP A 396 -26.20 -9.12 -7.89
C ASP A 396 -27.22 -10.08 -7.21
N TYR A 397 -27.16 -10.30 -5.89
CA TYR A 397 -28.06 -11.22 -5.17
C TYR A 397 -28.99 -10.60 -4.11
N GLY A 398 -29.03 -9.28 -3.97
CA GLY A 398 -29.99 -8.59 -3.09
C GLY A 398 -29.71 -8.69 -1.58
N ASP A 399 -28.60 -9.34 -1.20
CA ASP A 399 -27.94 -9.22 0.09
C ASP A 399 -26.57 -8.54 -0.15
N GLU A 400 -26.17 -7.60 0.70
CA GLU A 400 -24.86 -6.91 0.64
C GLU A 400 -23.73 -7.92 0.96
N GLU A 401 -23.39 -8.77 0.00
CA GLU A 401 -22.21 -9.63 0.05
C GLU A 401 -21.00 -8.86 -0.51
N TRP A 402 -20.08 -8.54 0.39
CA TRP A 402 -18.79 -7.97 0.02
C TRP A 402 -17.84 -9.10 -0.34
N ASP A 403 -17.36 -9.09 -1.58
CA ASP A 403 -16.26 -9.93 -2.04
C ASP A 403 -14.93 -9.15 -1.96
N GLU A 404 -13.82 -9.87 -2.01
CA GLU A 404 -12.49 -9.27 -1.98
C GLU A 404 -11.61 -9.88 -3.07
N VAL A 405 -11.25 -9.06 -4.05
CA VAL A 405 -10.25 -9.45 -5.04
C VAL A 405 -8.87 -9.21 -4.43
N LEU A 406 -8.30 -10.30 -3.90
CA LEU A 406 -6.96 -10.35 -3.31
C LEU A 406 -5.97 -11.01 -4.28
N PHE A 407 -4.84 -10.35 -4.56
CA PHE A 407 -3.78 -10.96 -5.35
C PHE A 407 -2.38 -10.41 -5.03
N CYS A 408 -1.39 -11.25 -5.31
CA CYS A 408 0.02 -10.86 -5.39
C CYS A 408 0.36 -10.47 -6.84
N LEU A 409 1.14 -9.42 -7.00
CA LEU A 409 1.68 -8.95 -8.27
C LEU A 409 3.20 -8.91 -8.17
N ASP A 410 3.87 -9.69 -9.01
CA ASP A 410 5.33 -9.75 -9.08
C ASP A 410 5.82 -9.51 -10.52
N HIS A 411 7.13 -9.38 -10.67
CA HIS A 411 7.78 -9.19 -11.95
C HIS A 411 8.80 -10.31 -12.18
N ASP A 412 8.55 -11.12 -13.21
CA ASP A 412 9.50 -12.11 -13.68
C ASP A 412 10.72 -11.40 -14.28
N GLU A 413 11.85 -11.44 -13.59
CA GLU A 413 13.06 -10.73 -14.01
C GLU A 413 13.66 -11.23 -15.32
N GLU A 414 13.45 -12.50 -15.69
CA GLU A 414 14.03 -13.07 -16.91
C GLU A 414 13.28 -12.62 -18.16
N THR A 415 11.95 -12.61 -18.08
CA THR A 415 11.05 -12.30 -19.19
C THR A 415 10.57 -10.85 -19.17
N GLY A 416 10.70 -10.19 -18.02
CA GLY A 416 10.13 -8.88 -17.75
C GLY A 416 8.60 -8.90 -17.60
N THR A 417 7.97 -10.06 -17.49
CA THR A 417 6.50 -10.19 -17.48
C THR A 417 5.94 -10.03 -16.07
N LEU A 418 4.74 -9.46 -15.97
CA LEU A 418 4.03 -9.38 -14.71
C LEU A 418 3.37 -10.72 -14.39
N LEU A 419 3.60 -11.20 -13.17
CA LEU A 419 3.02 -12.44 -12.64
C LEU A 419 1.94 -12.06 -11.63
N VAL A 420 0.75 -12.63 -11.76
CA VAL A 420 -0.35 -12.46 -10.81
C VAL A 420 -0.68 -13.80 -10.19
N THR A 421 -0.90 -13.81 -8.88
CA THR A 421 -1.39 -14.98 -8.14
C THR A 421 -2.58 -14.55 -7.29
N PHE A 422 -3.74 -15.18 -7.48
CA PHE A 422 -5.02 -14.85 -6.80
C PHE A 422 -5.23 -15.59 -5.49
N GLY A 423 -5.77 -14.91 -4.47
CA GLY A 423 -6.07 -15.47 -3.14
C GLY A 423 -5.07 -15.18 -2.02
N ASP A 424 -5.06 -16.04 -0.99
CA ASP A 424 -4.07 -16.06 0.10
C ASP A 424 -3.11 -17.27 -0.01
N ASN A 425 -2.08 -17.34 0.85
CA ASN A 425 -1.10 -18.45 0.87
C ASN A 425 -1.58 -19.69 1.64
N TYR A 426 -2.75 -19.62 2.28
CA TYR A 426 -3.23 -20.63 3.22
C TYR A 426 -4.46 -21.38 2.70
N SER A 427 -5.06 -20.92 1.61
CA SER A 427 -6.08 -21.64 0.87
C SER A 427 -5.48 -22.84 0.15
N GLU A 428 -6.05 -24.01 0.39
CA GLU A 428 -5.72 -25.23 -0.34
C GLU A 428 -6.25 -25.16 -1.78
N ASP A 429 -7.32 -24.38 -2.01
CA ASP A 429 -7.99 -24.24 -3.29
C ASP A 429 -7.69 -22.86 -3.89
N SER A 430 -6.77 -22.81 -4.86
CA SER A 430 -6.44 -21.56 -5.57
C SER A 430 -7.55 -21.12 -6.53
N GLU A 431 -8.42 -22.04 -6.95
CA GLU A 431 -9.53 -21.77 -7.88
C GLU A 431 -10.61 -20.88 -7.25
N ASP A 432 -10.81 -20.97 -5.93
CA ASP A 432 -11.83 -20.21 -5.20
C ASP A 432 -11.52 -18.71 -5.12
N TRP A 433 -10.28 -18.32 -5.44
CA TRP A 433 -9.84 -16.94 -5.34
C TRP A 433 -9.76 -16.22 -6.68
N VAL A 434 -10.02 -16.94 -7.78
CA VAL A 434 -10.12 -16.29 -9.09
C VAL A 434 -11.30 -15.32 -9.03
N PRO A 435 -11.11 -14.04 -9.39
CA PRO A 435 -12.16 -13.05 -9.26
C PRO A 435 -13.44 -13.49 -9.97
N THR A 436 -14.56 -13.32 -9.27
CA THR A 436 -15.89 -13.55 -9.84
C THR A 436 -16.12 -12.66 -11.07
N SER A 437 -17.14 -12.95 -11.88
CA SER A 437 -17.48 -12.07 -13.00
C SER A 437 -17.82 -10.63 -12.55
N GLY A 438 -18.41 -10.49 -11.35
CA GLY A 438 -18.66 -9.20 -10.72
C GLY A 438 -17.35 -8.47 -10.39
N GLY A 439 -16.43 -9.16 -9.71
CA GLY A 439 -15.09 -8.64 -9.41
C GLY A 439 -14.31 -8.20 -10.65
N LEU A 440 -14.31 -9.01 -11.72
CA LEU A 440 -13.66 -8.63 -12.97
C LEU A 440 -14.30 -7.42 -13.64
N ARG A 441 -15.63 -7.31 -13.61
CA ARG A 441 -16.34 -6.15 -14.16
C ARG A 441 -16.01 -4.89 -13.36
N PHE A 442 -16.01 -4.97 -12.03
CA PHE A 442 -15.60 -3.87 -11.16
C PHE A 442 -14.19 -3.38 -11.50
N LEU A 443 -13.21 -4.29 -11.59
CA LEU A 443 -11.83 -3.97 -11.96
C LEU A 443 -11.76 -3.28 -13.34
N GLN A 444 -12.50 -3.77 -14.33
CA GLN A 444 -12.55 -3.16 -15.66
C GLN A 444 -13.12 -1.73 -15.64
N ASP A 445 -14.21 -1.52 -14.89
CA ASP A 445 -14.85 -0.21 -14.77
C ASP A 445 -13.92 0.79 -14.05
N GLN A 446 -13.25 0.36 -12.97
CA GLN A 446 -12.25 1.16 -12.27
C GLN A 446 -11.03 1.49 -13.14
N LEU A 447 -10.56 0.55 -13.96
CA LEU A 447 -9.47 0.81 -14.90
C LEU A 447 -9.83 1.88 -15.94
N LEU A 448 -11.06 1.83 -16.47
CA LEU A 448 -11.54 2.85 -17.41
C LEU A 448 -11.68 4.22 -16.73
N ARG A 449 -12.13 4.25 -15.47
CA ARG A 449 -12.24 5.47 -14.66
C ARG A 449 -10.87 6.09 -14.39
N LEU A 450 -9.89 5.30 -13.95
CA LEU A 450 -8.52 5.77 -13.70
C LEU A 450 -7.87 6.39 -14.95
N LYS A 451 -8.12 5.83 -16.15
CA LYS A 451 -7.68 6.45 -17.41
C LYS A 451 -8.33 7.81 -17.67
N ASP A 452 -9.62 7.92 -17.39
CA ASP A 452 -10.34 9.18 -17.55
C ASP A 452 -9.83 10.25 -16.57
N VAL A 453 -9.54 9.86 -15.32
CA VAL A 453 -8.85 10.70 -14.33
C VAL A 453 -7.49 11.18 -14.86
N GLU A 454 -6.68 10.28 -15.40
CA GLU A 454 -5.37 10.63 -15.97
C GLU A 454 -5.49 11.69 -17.08
N VAL A 455 -6.37 11.45 -18.05
CA VAL A 455 -6.59 12.37 -19.19
C VAL A 455 -7.07 13.75 -18.73
N LYS A 456 -7.97 13.79 -17.74
CA LYS A 456 -8.57 15.04 -17.27
C LYS A 456 -7.67 15.83 -16.34
N MET A 457 -6.88 15.16 -15.50
CA MET A 457 -6.26 15.79 -14.33
C MET A 457 -4.74 15.81 -14.38
N LYS A 458 -4.05 14.87 -15.06
CA LYS A 458 -2.57 14.75 -15.00
C LYS A 458 -1.80 15.97 -15.54
N ASN A 459 -2.43 16.76 -16.40
CA ASN A 459 -1.84 17.99 -16.95
C ASN A 459 -2.55 19.25 -16.44
N ASP A 460 -3.33 19.17 -15.36
CA ASP A 460 -3.97 20.34 -14.75
C ASP A 460 -2.95 21.13 -13.93
N GLU A 461 -2.38 22.17 -14.53
CA GLU A 461 -1.38 23.05 -13.90
C GLU A 461 -1.91 23.75 -12.63
N LYS A 462 -3.21 24.05 -12.57
CA LYS A 462 -3.80 24.70 -11.39
C LYS A 462 -3.90 23.73 -10.22
N LEU A 463 -4.34 22.51 -10.51
CA LEU A 463 -4.41 21.45 -9.51
C LEU A 463 -3.01 21.11 -9.01
N MET A 464 -2.05 20.91 -9.91
CA MET A 464 -0.64 20.67 -9.55
C MET A 464 -0.07 21.78 -8.66
N ALA A 465 -0.35 23.05 -8.97
CA ALA A 465 0.12 24.18 -8.17
C ALA A 465 -0.59 24.34 -6.80
N SER A 466 -1.69 23.62 -6.55
CA SER A 466 -2.48 23.73 -5.32
C SER A 466 -1.94 22.89 -4.15
N MET A 467 -0.98 22.01 -4.40
CA MET A 467 -0.41 21.09 -3.41
C MET A 467 1.11 20.99 -3.55
N PRO A 468 1.85 20.50 -2.53
CA PRO A 468 3.26 20.20 -2.65
C PRO A 468 3.56 19.20 -3.77
N ASN A 469 4.70 19.37 -4.47
CA ASN A 469 5.12 18.48 -5.56
C ASN A 469 5.16 17.00 -5.13
N TYR A 470 5.58 16.72 -3.90
CA TYR A 470 5.63 15.36 -3.37
C TYR A 470 4.24 14.71 -3.35
N GLU A 471 3.21 15.42 -2.85
CA GLU A 471 1.83 14.90 -2.80
C GLU A 471 1.30 14.61 -4.21
N TRP A 472 1.61 15.49 -5.17
CA TRP A 472 1.26 15.32 -6.57
C TRP A 472 1.95 14.10 -7.22
N GLU A 473 3.27 14.03 -7.12
CA GLU A 473 4.07 12.94 -7.69
C GLU A 473 3.69 11.59 -7.08
N MET A 474 3.50 11.55 -5.76
CA MET A 474 3.17 10.35 -5.02
C MET A 474 1.76 9.86 -5.34
N SER A 475 0.79 10.77 -5.52
CA SER A 475 -0.56 10.43 -6.01
C SER A 475 -0.51 9.77 -7.38
N TRP A 476 0.27 10.32 -8.33
CA TRP A 476 0.39 9.74 -9.66
C TRP A 476 1.19 8.44 -9.70
N ARG A 477 2.19 8.28 -8.83
CA ARG A 477 2.89 7.00 -8.65
C ARG A 477 1.93 5.91 -8.16
N TYR A 478 1.03 6.25 -7.24
CA TYR A 478 0.01 5.32 -6.76
C TYR A 478 -1.06 5.01 -7.81
N HIS A 479 -1.50 6.01 -8.57
CA HIS A 479 -2.37 5.82 -9.75
C HIS A 479 -1.78 4.81 -10.75
N GLU A 480 -0.50 4.96 -11.10
CA GLU A 480 0.18 4.09 -12.05
C GLU A 480 0.28 2.64 -11.52
N ALA A 481 0.55 2.49 -10.22
CA ALA A 481 0.59 1.19 -9.57
C ALA A 481 -0.80 0.51 -9.57
N LEU A 482 -1.86 1.25 -9.23
CA LEU A 482 -3.25 0.77 -9.33
C LEU A 482 -3.60 0.35 -10.76
N MET A 483 -3.33 1.22 -11.74
CA MET A 483 -3.55 0.94 -13.16
C MET A 483 -2.84 -0.35 -13.60
N THR A 484 -1.58 -0.52 -13.20
CA THR A 484 -0.77 -1.70 -13.52
C THR A 484 -1.33 -2.95 -12.88
N ALA A 485 -1.64 -2.90 -11.58
CA ALA A 485 -2.15 -4.03 -10.83
C ALA A 485 -3.51 -4.51 -11.32
N ILE A 486 -4.46 -3.57 -11.50
CA ILE A 486 -5.79 -3.87 -12.01
C ILE A 486 -5.71 -4.47 -13.43
N SER A 487 -4.85 -3.91 -14.29
CA SER A 487 -4.65 -4.42 -15.65
C SER A 487 -4.09 -5.85 -15.65
N ALA A 488 -3.07 -6.10 -14.82
CA ALA A 488 -2.45 -7.42 -14.71
C ALA A 488 -3.44 -8.46 -14.18
N ALA A 489 -4.23 -8.12 -13.15
CA ALA A 489 -5.25 -9.01 -12.61
C ALA A 489 -6.31 -9.37 -13.65
N ILE A 490 -6.84 -8.41 -14.41
CA ILE A 490 -7.81 -8.68 -15.48
C ILE A 490 -7.24 -9.66 -16.52
N LEU A 491 -5.98 -9.47 -16.93
CA LEU A 491 -5.32 -10.33 -17.91
C LEU A 491 -5.09 -11.75 -17.39
N ALA A 492 -4.69 -11.89 -16.13
CA ALA A 492 -4.43 -13.20 -15.51
C ALA A 492 -5.72 -14.02 -15.37
N ALA A 493 -6.81 -13.41 -14.92
CA ALA A 493 -8.09 -14.11 -14.74
C ALA A 493 -8.74 -14.59 -16.06
N ASP A 494 -8.42 -13.94 -17.19
CA ASP A 494 -8.91 -14.33 -18.51
C ASP A 494 -8.13 -15.54 -19.09
N ILE A 495 -6.88 -15.74 -18.66
CA ILE A 495 -6.05 -16.88 -19.07
C ILE A 495 -6.51 -18.17 -18.38
N GLU A 496 -6.95 -18.08 -17.12
CA GLU A 496 -7.38 -19.23 -16.30
C GLU A 496 -8.77 -19.76 -16.66
N LYS A 497 -9.46 -19.14 -17.63
CA LYS A 497 -10.65 -19.72 -18.27
C LYS A 497 -10.33 -20.28 -19.65
N PRO A 498 -9.42 -21.29 -19.81
CA PRO A 498 -9.28 -21.99 -21.06
C PRO A 498 -10.43 -23.00 -21.19
N GLU A 499 -11.67 -22.54 -21.04
CA GLU A 499 -12.90 -23.27 -21.34
C GLU A 499 -13.04 -24.58 -20.51
N ASN A 500 -14.20 -24.81 -19.92
CA ASN A 500 -15.11 -25.83 -20.46
C ASN A 500 -15.00 -26.08 -22.00
N ILE A 501 -13.78 -26.34 -22.52
CA ILE A 501 -13.42 -26.80 -23.87
C ILE A 501 -13.94 -28.24 -23.91
N VAL A 502 -15.24 -28.33 -24.23
CA VAL A 502 -15.88 -29.38 -25.00
C VAL A 502 -15.40 -30.81 -24.69
N GLU A 503 -15.91 -31.40 -23.62
CA GLU A 503 -16.18 -32.85 -23.45
C GLU A 503 -16.94 -32.96 -22.10
N ILE A 504 -18.26 -33.16 -22.02
CA ILE A 504 -18.97 -34.43 -22.24
C ILE A 504 -20.43 -34.11 -22.62
N SER A 505 -20.73 -34.02 -23.92
CA SER A 505 -22.07 -34.31 -24.43
C SER A 505 -22.06 -35.76 -24.91
N GLY A 506 -22.15 -36.70 -23.97
CA GLY A 506 -22.01 -38.11 -24.32
C GLY A 506 -22.05 -39.07 -23.14
N MET A 507 -22.94 -38.87 -22.18
CA MET A 507 -23.41 -39.98 -21.36
C MET A 507 -24.92 -39.89 -21.20
N GLU A 508 -25.56 -40.68 -22.05
CA GLU A 508 -26.98 -41.00 -22.09
C GLU A 508 -27.48 -41.44 -20.72
N GLU A 509 -28.66 -40.92 -20.38
CA GLU A 509 -29.83 -41.66 -19.88
C GLU A 509 -29.54 -43.01 -19.22
N ASN A 510 -29.64 -43.06 -17.89
CA ASN A 510 -30.53 -43.97 -17.16
C ASN A 510 -30.13 -44.00 -15.68
N ARG A 511 -30.90 -43.34 -14.83
CA ARG A 511 -31.13 -43.88 -13.49
C ARG A 511 -32.54 -43.52 -13.02
N SER A 512 -33.27 -44.61 -12.89
CA SER A 512 -34.63 -44.77 -12.44
C SER A 512 -34.91 -44.05 -11.13
N GLU A 513 -36.09 -43.46 -11.10
CA GLU A 513 -37.00 -43.40 -9.96
C GLU A 513 -36.75 -44.55 -8.98
N ASP A 514 -36.39 -44.24 -7.75
CA ASP A 514 -36.73 -45.10 -6.62
C ASP A 514 -37.17 -44.21 -5.46
N GLU A 515 -38.45 -44.41 -5.13
CA GLU A 515 -39.20 -43.87 -4.03
C GLU A 515 -38.74 -44.46 -2.68
N SER A 516 -39.25 -43.87 -1.59
CA SER A 516 -39.27 -44.35 -0.19
C SER A 516 -37.97 -44.11 0.60
N SER A 517 -37.99 -43.73 1.87
CA SER A 517 -39.04 -43.64 2.89
C SER A 517 -38.64 -42.53 3.87
N ASP A 518 -39.60 -41.75 4.37
CA ASP A 518 -40.06 -41.80 5.76
C ASP A 518 -39.09 -42.53 6.71
N ASP A 519 -38.48 -41.78 7.63
CA ASP A 519 -38.34 -42.22 9.02
C ASP A 519 -38.19 -40.99 9.93
N GLU A 520 -39.17 -40.88 10.81
CA GLU A 520 -39.28 -39.95 11.91
C GLU A 520 -38.30 -40.30 13.06
N GLU A 521 -38.30 -39.40 14.03
CA GLU A 521 -38.10 -39.64 15.47
C GLU A 521 -36.70 -39.51 16.11
N ASP A 522 -36.68 -38.54 17.04
CA ASP A 522 -36.21 -38.62 18.42
C ASP A 522 -34.74 -38.92 18.74
N SER A 523 -34.12 -37.96 19.42
CA SER A 523 -33.59 -38.08 20.80
C SER A 523 -32.78 -36.82 21.13
N SER A 524 -33.33 -35.90 21.92
CA SER A 524 -33.21 -35.80 23.39
C SER A 524 -31.90 -35.14 23.86
N ASP A 525 -32.08 -34.08 24.65
CA ASP A 525 -31.32 -33.74 25.86
C ASP A 525 -29.79 -33.90 25.82
N ASP A 526 -29.06 -32.80 25.93
CA ASP A 526 -28.35 -32.58 27.20
C ASP A 526 -28.07 -31.11 27.51
N SER A 527 -28.58 -30.74 28.67
CA SER A 527 -28.32 -29.56 29.47
C SER A 527 -26.87 -29.51 29.98
N SER A 528 -26.24 -28.34 29.91
CA SER A 528 -25.41 -27.87 31.03
C SER A 528 -25.29 -26.35 31.00
N ASP A 529 -26.10 -25.75 31.87
CA ASP A 529 -25.88 -24.46 32.47
C ASP A 529 -24.52 -24.45 33.19
N ASP A 530 -23.58 -23.63 32.73
CA ASP A 530 -22.46 -23.17 33.55
C ASP A 530 -22.60 -21.65 33.77
N GLU A 531 -23.42 -21.31 34.77
CA GLU A 531 -23.39 -20.02 35.44
C GLU A 531 -22.04 -19.84 36.16
N ASP A 532 -21.05 -19.23 35.52
CA ASP A 532 -19.87 -18.74 36.25
C ASP A 532 -20.11 -17.30 36.77
N LYS A 533 -20.86 -17.24 37.87
CA LYS A 533 -20.93 -16.06 38.75
C LYS A 533 -19.69 -16.02 39.64
N SER A 534 -18.62 -15.37 39.20
CA SER A 534 -17.50 -15.00 40.09
C SER A 534 -17.44 -13.48 40.38
N HIS A 535 -17.77 -13.19 41.63
CA HIS A 535 -17.59 -11.98 42.43
C HIS A 535 -16.79 -10.80 41.86
N ARG A 536 -17.49 -9.70 41.53
CA ARG A 536 -16.94 -8.33 41.70
C ARG A 536 -17.14 -7.87 43.14
N GLY A 537 -16.12 -8.11 43.96
CA GLY A 537 -15.95 -7.48 45.26
C GLY A 537 -15.68 -5.99 45.10
N ARG A 538 -16.54 -5.19 45.74
CA ARG A 538 -16.48 -3.74 45.84
C ARG A 538 -15.94 -3.42 47.25
N SER A 539 -14.73 -2.89 47.34
CA SER A 539 -14.19 -2.17 48.51
C SER A 539 -13.32 -1.05 47.94
N GLY A 540 -13.66 0.23 48.15
CA GLY A 540 -13.44 0.91 49.43
C GLY A 540 -11.97 1.35 49.45
N SER A 541 -11.68 2.57 49.00
CA SER A 541 -11.32 3.69 49.88
C SER A 541 -10.19 3.32 50.84
N ASP A 542 -9.00 3.89 50.61
CA ASP A 542 -8.29 4.61 51.67
C ASP A 542 -7.15 5.46 51.09
N GLU A 543 -7.05 6.64 51.70
CA GLU A 543 -6.02 7.66 51.59
C GLU A 543 -4.64 7.12 51.99
N LEU A 544 -3.60 7.49 51.22
CA LEU A 544 -2.40 8.21 51.68
C LEU A 544 -1.46 8.51 50.51
#